data_AF-A0AA37V2L4-F1
#
_entry.id   AF-A0AA37V2L4-F1
#
_cell.length_a   1.000
_cell.length_b   1.000
_cell.length_c   1.000
_cell.angle_alpha   90.00
_cell.angle_beta   90.00
_cell.angle_gamma   90.00
#
_symmetry.space_group_name_H-M   'P 1'
#
loop_
_entity.id
_entity.type
_entity.pdbx_description
1 polymer ?
#
loop_
_entity_poly.entity_id
_entity_poly.type
_entity_poly.pdbx_seq_one_letter_code
_entity_poly.pdbx_strand_id
1 'polypeptide(L)'
;MSEYHDRRAGPRRRRRLAGGAIAALALATVGAFVFARAAEHETPPAVRGAPLRVAATDGDALFLLTAHEERHVLSSRGRSRHVRVQHHVDLWRFDPATAAPVFRRRLMTVTGARSAAAFDARLLGAHGGTLWLHTDGLQAVAIADGRPLGNADTIAARSPTLRGAMPTESRFVTLAADGLRITATDARIHRVDPATLVAQPVTAPPAAAASAVTRPGRWIPSSTTAFVTRGLEASDRWLGVLSADEGERFRSRVATVAAALASDRRERTYHDASRLAPPRDDGLAAPTRLRLWSARVDRVSAAPPGWPADLPSRWGTRAAYADIAPLPESPEFLQGGLLHAGATPAAPLLLREPDGVLVLHRDRLGETGRLQLTRVAAPGGRPVWDARLPLSVLQAVLPGHSRQRTLVLVGREYAPADGAPRDPHHTAHEQIVAVDVATGAVRAYDLTVRGAEAPVIGAR
;
A
#
# COMPACT_ATOMS: atom_id res chain seq x y z
N MET A 1 2.01 10.22 101.18
CA MET A 1 3.36 10.75 101.42
C MET A 1 3.96 11.11 100.08
N SER A 2 4.39 12.38 99.93
CA SER A 2 5.22 12.96 98.86
C SER A 2 4.72 12.87 97.41
N GLU A 3 4.88 13.84 96.54
CA GLU A 3 5.33 15.25 96.55
C GLU A 3 5.05 15.69 95.09
N TYR A 4 4.29 16.77 94.87
CA TYR A 4 4.81 18.06 94.41
C TYR A 4 5.97 17.98 93.39
N HIS A 5 5.69 18.27 92.11
CA HIS A 5 6.32 19.41 91.43
C HIS A 5 5.70 19.74 90.07
N ASP A 6 5.12 20.94 90.05
CA ASP A 6 5.09 21.97 89.01
C ASP A 6 6.15 21.87 87.90
N ARG A 7 5.76 22.12 86.63
CA ARG A 7 6.56 22.94 85.69
C ARG A 7 5.79 23.39 84.45
N ARG A 8 5.49 24.68 84.45
CA ARG A 8 5.26 25.64 83.34
C ARG A 8 5.80 25.20 81.95
N ALA A 9 4.91 25.13 80.96
CA ALA A 9 5.26 25.00 79.54
C ALA A 9 5.41 26.38 78.88
N GLY A 10 6.65 26.72 78.50
CA GLY A 10 6.99 27.98 77.81
C GLY A 10 6.71 27.98 76.30
N PRO A 11 6.52 29.16 75.69
CA PRO A 11 6.14 29.32 74.29
C PRO A 11 7.36 29.21 73.37
N ARG A 12 7.83 27.99 73.10
CA ARG A 12 8.91 27.74 72.12
C ARG A 12 8.61 26.65 71.09
N ARG A 13 7.35 26.20 70.98
CA ARG A 13 6.92 25.11 70.06
C ARG A 13 6.22 25.54 68.76
N ARG A 14 6.19 26.83 68.41
CA ARG A 14 5.57 27.30 67.14
C ARG A 14 6.55 27.59 65.98
N ARG A 15 7.87 27.61 66.20
CA ARG A 15 8.85 27.91 65.12
C ARG A 15 9.41 26.70 64.37
N ARG A 16 9.15 25.46 64.81
CA ARG A 16 9.65 24.24 64.13
C ARG A 16 8.69 23.63 63.10
N LEU A 17 7.43 24.07 63.05
CA LEU A 17 6.46 23.60 62.04
C LEU A 17 6.46 24.45 60.75
N ALA A 18 6.96 25.69 60.77
CA ALA A 18 7.02 26.55 59.59
C ALA A 18 8.19 26.21 58.63
N GLY A 19 9.31 25.69 59.14
CA GLY A 19 10.48 25.33 58.32
C GLY A 19 10.30 24.08 57.46
N GLY A 20 9.53 23.10 57.93
CA GLY A 20 9.26 21.86 57.19
C GLY A 20 8.39 22.06 55.95
N ALA A 21 7.41 22.96 56.02
CA ALA A 21 6.52 23.26 54.89
C ALA A 21 7.26 23.97 53.74
N ILE A 22 8.20 24.86 54.05
CA ILE A 22 8.99 25.57 53.02
C ILE A 22 9.98 24.61 52.34
N ALA A 23 10.61 23.71 53.08
CA ALA A 23 11.50 22.70 52.51
C ALA A 23 10.75 21.68 51.63
N ALA A 24 9.56 21.23 52.04
CA ALA A 24 8.72 20.34 51.24
C ALA A 24 8.17 21.03 49.97
N LEU A 25 7.79 22.32 50.07
CA LEU A 25 7.35 23.10 48.91
C LEU A 25 8.50 23.37 47.94
N ALA A 26 9.71 23.63 48.44
CA ALA A 26 10.93 23.80 47.63
C ALA A 26 11.36 22.48 46.95
N LEU A 27 11.27 21.33 47.64
CA LEU A 27 11.50 20.02 47.03
C LEU A 27 10.42 19.65 46.01
N ALA A 28 9.15 19.99 46.25
CA ALA A 28 8.07 19.79 45.30
C ALA A 28 8.20 20.70 44.06
N THR A 29 8.64 21.95 44.23
CA THR A 29 8.92 22.86 43.10
C THR A 29 10.19 22.49 42.34
N VAL A 30 11.27 22.08 43.01
CA VAL A 30 12.48 21.57 42.34
C VAL A 30 12.20 20.25 41.64
N GLY A 31 11.40 19.36 42.23
CA GLY A 31 10.91 18.14 41.58
C GLY A 31 10.07 18.45 40.35
N ALA A 32 9.12 19.40 40.44
CA ALA A 32 8.30 19.85 39.32
C ALA A 32 9.12 20.56 38.22
N PHE A 33 10.22 21.24 38.56
CA PHE A 33 11.11 21.92 37.60
C PHE A 33 12.14 20.98 36.94
N VAL A 34 12.45 19.83 37.54
CA VAL A 34 13.30 18.79 36.94
C VAL A 34 12.50 17.94 35.93
N PHE A 35 11.17 17.90 36.05
CA PHE A 35 10.27 17.45 34.97
C PHE A 35 9.96 18.58 33.97
N ALA A 36 10.96 19.39 33.61
CA ALA A 36 10.89 20.18 32.38
C ALA A 36 10.67 19.20 31.23
N ARG A 37 9.40 19.06 30.81
CA ARG A 37 8.97 18.17 29.74
C ARG A 37 9.86 18.41 28.54
N ALA A 38 10.71 17.44 28.21
CA ALA A 38 11.34 17.40 26.91
C ALA A 38 10.22 17.52 25.88
N ALA A 39 10.28 18.53 25.03
CA ALA A 39 9.35 18.60 23.90
C ALA A 39 9.68 17.42 22.99
N GLU A 40 8.87 16.36 23.08
CA GLU A 40 8.93 15.21 22.20
C GLU A 40 8.19 15.57 20.92
N HIS A 41 8.96 15.74 19.86
CA HIS A 41 8.40 15.91 18.53
C HIS A 41 8.57 14.60 17.76
N GLU A 42 7.47 13.97 17.41
CA GLU A 42 7.43 12.75 16.62
C GLU A 42 6.85 13.09 15.25
N THR A 43 7.55 12.74 14.17
CA THR A 43 6.99 12.85 12.84
C THR A 43 5.93 11.75 12.64
N PRO A 44 4.87 11.99 11.87
CA PRO A 44 3.92 10.93 11.54
C PRO A 44 4.60 9.72 10.89
N PRO A 45 4.14 8.48 11.16
CA PRO A 45 4.65 7.29 10.49
C PRO A 45 4.46 7.35 8.97
N ALA A 46 5.54 7.16 8.22
CA ALA A 46 5.52 7.07 6.77
C ALA A 46 5.64 5.61 6.32
N VAL A 47 4.79 5.16 5.39
CA VAL A 47 4.85 3.79 4.86
C VAL A 47 6.15 3.56 4.07
N ARG A 48 6.77 2.39 4.29
CA ARG A 48 8.03 1.98 3.67
C ARG A 48 7.85 0.75 2.80
N GLY A 49 8.01 0.97 1.50
CA GLY A 49 7.91 -0.08 0.49
C GLY A 49 6.47 -0.58 0.32
N ALA A 50 6.34 -1.74 -0.32
CA ALA A 50 5.05 -2.29 -0.66
C ALA A 50 4.36 -2.99 0.52
N PRO A 51 3.05 -2.76 0.73
CA PRO A 51 2.25 -3.55 1.66
C PRO A 51 2.15 -5.00 1.19
N LEU A 52 1.89 -5.89 2.15
CA LEU A 52 1.67 -7.31 1.90
C LEU A 52 0.36 -7.75 2.51
N ARG A 53 -0.51 -8.39 1.73
CA ARG A 53 -1.70 -9.07 2.24
C ARG A 53 -1.49 -10.57 2.16
N VAL A 54 -1.78 -11.32 3.23
CA VAL A 54 -1.56 -12.77 3.31
C VAL A 54 -2.79 -13.47 3.87
N ALA A 55 -3.06 -14.67 3.38
CA ALA A 55 -3.96 -15.61 4.03
C ALA A 55 -3.18 -16.33 5.14
N ALA A 56 -3.23 -15.79 6.36
CA ALA A 56 -2.63 -16.39 7.53
C ALA A 56 -3.50 -17.53 8.09
N THR A 57 -2.93 -18.33 8.99
CA THR A 57 -3.65 -19.44 9.64
C THR A 57 -4.81 -18.97 10.51
N ASP A 58 -4.71 -17.77 11.07
CA ASP A 58 -5.73 -17.12 11.90
C ASP A 58 -6.63 -16.15 11.10
N GLY A 59 -6.50 -16.13 9.77
CA GLY A 59 -7.33 -15.32 8.88
C GLY A 59 -6.54 -14.44 7.93
N ASP A 60 -7.23 -13.51 7.28
CA ASP A 60 -6.57 -12.53 6.41
C ASP A 60 -5.74 -11.54 7.24
N ALA A 61 -4.58 -11.15 6.74
CA ALA A 61 -3.74 -10.17 7.41
C ALA A 61 -3.10 -9.21 6.41
N LEU A 62 -3.07 -7.93 6.76
CA LEU A 62 -2.31 -6.90 6.04
C LEU A 62 -1.09 -6.51 6.87
N PHE A 63 0.08 -6.50 6.24
CA PHE A 63 1.34 -6.07 6.82
C PHE A 63 1.85 -4.82 6.14
N LEU A 64 2.36 -3.90 6.96
CA LEU A 64 2.96 -2.63 6.56
C LEU A 64 4.24 -2.40 7.37
N LEU A 65 5.27 -1.87 6.72
CA LEU A 65 6.40 -1.26 7.41
C LEU A 65 6.21 0.24 7.42
N THR A 66 6.47 0.86 8.57
CA THR A 66 6.48 2.32 8.69
C THR A 66 7.80 2.79 9.29
N ALA A 67 8.22 4.00 8.94
CA ALA A 67 9.29 4.68 9.67
C ALA A 67 8.85 6.07 10.14
N HIS A 68 9.29 6.44 11.34
CA HIS A 68 9.10 7.77 11.91
C HIS A 68 10.38 8.23 12.64
N GLU A 69 10.47 9.54 12.87
CA GLU A 69 11.52 10.20 13.59
C GLU A 69 10.99 10.75 14.92
N GLU A 70 11.71 10.49 16.01
CA GLU A 70 11.46 11.04 17.34
C GLU A 70 12.62 11.97 17.71
N ARG A 71 12.30 13.23 18.04
CA ARG A 71 13.26 14.24 18.49
C ARG A 71 13.08 14.51 19.97
N HIS A 72 14.14 14.26 20.73
CA HIS A 72 14.23 14.70 22.12
C HIS A 72 15.10 15.95 22.20
N VAL A 73 14.51 17.05 22.66
CA VAL A 73 15.26 18.27 22.98
C VAL A 73 15.63 18.24 24.45
N LEU A 74 16.90 17.91 24.74
CA LEU A 74 17.44 17.91 26.10
C LEU A 74 17.97 19.32 26.40
N SER A 75 17.24 20.07 27.24
CA SER A 75 17.73 21.35 27.76
C SER A 75 18.57 21.11 29.02
N SER A 76 19.89 21.16 28.89
CA SER A 76 20.78 21.30 30.05
C SER A 76 20.76 22.75 30.52
N ARG A 77 20.64 23.00 31.83
CA ARG A 77 20.60 24.34 32.44
C ARG A 77 21.84 25.15 32.04
N GLY A 78 21.73 25.94 30.97
CA GLY A 78 22.51 27.16 30.83
C GLY A 78 23.42 27.37 29.61
N ARG A 79 23.54 26.49 28.59
CA ARG A 79 24.13 26.92 27.28
C ARG A 79 24.11 25.95 26.09
N SER A 80 23.75 24.66 26.24
CA SER A 80 23.72 23.72 25.10
C SER A 80 22.38 22.99 24.99
N ARG A 81 21.71 23.11 23.84
CA ARG A 81 20.57 22.26 23.45
C ARG A 81 21.11 21.05 22.72
N HIS A 82 21.05 19.88 23.35
CA HIS A 82 21.36 18.63 22.66
C HIS A 82 20.06 18.06 22.08
N VAL A 83 20.01 17.98 20.75
CA VAL A 83 18.90 17.32 20.03
C VAL A 83 19.33 15.89 19.77
N ARG A 84 18.62 14.94 20.37
CA ARG A 84 18.78 13.51 20.05
C ARG A 84 17.67 13.14 19.08
N VAL A 85 18.08 12.71 17.89
CA VAL A 85 17.18 12.18 16.86
C VAL A 85 17.23 10.66 16.92
N GLN A 86 16.07 10.04 17.03
CA GLN A 86 15.87 8.60 16.90
C GLN A 86 15.01 8.31 15.70
N HIS A 87 15.37 7.29 14.93
CA HIS A 87 14.56 6.78 13.83
C HIS A 87 14.06 5.40 14.19
N HIS A 88 12.76 5.18 14.03
CA HIS A 88 12.11 3.93 14.36
C HIS A 88 11.55 3.30 13.11
N VAL A 89 11.72 1.99 12.98
CA VAL A 89 11.03 1.18 11.98
C VAL A 89 10.11 0.22 12.70
N ASP A 90 8.83 0.29 12.37
CA ASP A 90 7.81 -0.57 12.95
C ASP A 90 7.19 -1.46 11.88
N LEU A 91 6.90 -2.70 12.27
CA LEU A 91 6.02 -3.61 11.57
C LEU A 91 4.63 -3.51 12.16
N TRP A 92 3.65 -3.31 11.29
CA TRP A 92 2.25 -3.33 11.63
C TRP A 92 1.57 -4.54 11.02
N ARG A 93 0.60 -5.08 11.76
CA ARG A 93 -0.41 -6.01 11.25
C ARG A 93 -1.78 -5.37 11.40
N PHE A 94 -2.60 -5.46 10.36
CA PHE A 94 -3.98 -4.99 10.33
C PHE A 94 -4.93 -6.12 9.96
N ASP A 95 -6.16 -6.03 10.44
CA ASP A 95 -7.29 -6.78 9.91
C ASP A 95 -7.78 -6.12 8.61
N PRO A 96 -7.67 -6.81 7.46
CA PRO A 96 -8.08 -6.25 6.17
C PRO A 96 -9.57 -5.89 6.09
N ALA A 97 -10.44 -6.53 6.88
CA ALA A 97 -11.88 -6.28 6.84
C ALA A 97 -12.26 -4.95 7.50
N THR A 98 -11.60 -4.61 8.60
CA THR A 98 -11.91 -3.44 9.43
C THR A 98 -10.91 -2.31 9.28
N ALA A 99 -9.77 -2.56 8.63
CA ALA A 99 -8.57 -1.72 8.64
C ALA A 99 -7.99 -1.47 10.05
N ALA A 100 -8.47 -2.18 11.08
CA ALA A 100 -8.03 -1.96 12.45
C ALA A 100 -6.64 -2.58 12.67
N PRO A 101 -5.75 -1.93 13.45
CA PRO A 101 -4.47 -2.50 13.82
C PRO A 101 -4.68 -3.68 14.76
N VAL A 102 -4.04 -4.81 14.43
CA VAL A 102 -3.95 -6.00 15.27
C VAL A 102 -2.74 -5.88 16.20
N PHE A 103 -1.58 -5.54 15.65
CA PHE A 103 -0.39 -5.24 16.43
C PHE A 103 0.54 -4.25 15.74
N ARG A 104 1.39 -3.61 16.56
CA ARG A 104 2.56 -2.83 16.13
C ARG A 104 3.79 -3.36 16.86
N ARG A 105 4.84 -3.67 16.11
CA ARG A 105 6.12 -4.16 16.64
C ARG A 105 7.25 -3.26 16.15
N ARG A 106 7.94 -2.63 17.09
CA ARG A 106 9.19 -1.91 16.78
C ARG A 106 10.28 -2.91 16.43
N LEU A 107 10.76 -2.87 15.19
CA LEU A 107 11.81 -3.76 14.67
C LEU A 107 13.20 -3.18 14.91
N MET A 108 13.33 -1.86 14.82
CA MET A 108 14.62 -1.19 14.88
C MET A 108 14.46 0.23 15.45
N THR A 109 15.45 0.66 16.24
CA THR A 109 15.67 2.04 16.63
C THR A 109 17.11 2.40 16.30
N VAL A 110 17.31 3.45 15.51
CA VAL A 110 18.64 3.97 15.19
C VAL A 110 18.78 5.37 15.76
N THR A 111 19.88 5.61 16.46
CA THR A 111 20.20 6.92 17.04
C THR A 111 21.28 7.62 16.23
N GLY A 112 21.13 8.91 15.99
CA GLY A 112 22.18 9.75 15.36
C GLY A 112 21.75 10.38 14.05
N ALA A 113 22.73 10.90 13.29
CA ALA A 113 22.48 11.74 12.10
C ALA A 113 22.04 10.96 10.83
N ARG A 114 21.95 9.62 10.89
CA ARG A 114 21.48 8.83 9.74
C ARG A 114 19.98 9.00 9.59
N SER A 115 19.54 9.69 8.54
CA SER A 115 18.13 9.86 8.21
C SER A 115 17.40 8.52 8.06
N ALA A 116 16.11 8.49 8.46
CA ALA A 116 15.21 7.36 8.19
C ALA A 116 15.16 6.93 6.71
N ALA A 117 15.44 7.85 5.78
CA ALA A 117 15.49 7.55 4.34
C ALA A 117 16.69 6.68 3.94
N ALA A 118 17.73 6.58 4.78
CA ALA A 118 18.90 5.77 4.51
C ALA A 118 18.67 4.26 4.76
N PHE A 119 17.57 3.88 5.42
CA PHE A 119 17.27 2.48 5.70
C PHE A 119 16.47 1.87 4.54
N ASP A 120 16.99 0.77 3.98
CA ASP A 120 16.27 -0.05 3.02
C ASP A 120 15.28 -0.96 3.76
N ALA A 121 14.24 -0.34 4.32
CA ALA A 121 13.14 -1.00 5.00
C ALA A 121 12.05 -1.41 4.00
N ARG A 122 11.87 -2.72 3.78
CA ARG A 122 10.82 -3.25 2.89
C ARG A 122 10.38 -4.66 3.25
N LEU A 123 9.12 -4.96 2.99
CA LEU A 123 8.60 -6.32 3.01
C LEU A 123 9.09 -7.06 1.76
N LEU A 124 9.63 -8.26 1.93
CA LEU A 124 10.03 -9.14 0.83
C LEU A 124 8.90 -10.11 0.45
N GLY A 125 8.04 -10.43 1.42
CA GLY A 125 6.80 -11.20 1.29
C GLY A 125 6.70 -12.29 2.35
N ALA A 126 5.85 -13.29 2.15
CA ALA A 126 5.57 -14.34 3.13
C ALA A 126 5.71 -15.74 2.54
N HIS A 127 6.11 -16.69 3.39
CA HIS A 127 6.19 -18.12 3.06
C HIS A 127 6.04 -18.97 4.34
N GLY A 128 5.07 -19.90 4.36
CA GLY A 128 4.99 -20.95 5.39
C GLY A 128 4.86 -20.45 6.85
N GLY A 129 4.12 -19.37 7.10
CA GLY A 129 3.98 -18.76 8.44
C GLY A 129 5.05 -17.72 8.79
N THR A 130 6.06 -17.57 7.93
CA THR A 130 7.16 -16.62 8.09
C THR A 130 6.97 -15.42 7.18
N LEU A 131 7.06 -14.23 7.76
CA LEU A 131 7.15 -12.95 7.06
C LEU A 131 8.62 -12.58 6.89
N TRP A 132 9.03 -12.31 5.65
CA TRP A 132 10.38 -11.92 5.29
C TRP A 132 10.43 -10.43 5.04
N LEU A 133 11.42 -9.76 5.65
CA LEU A 133 11.61 -8.34 5.52
C LEU A 133 13.10 -7.99 5.51
N HIS A 134 13.40 -6.81 4.98
CA HIS A 134 14.74 -6.22 5.01
C HIS A 134 14.63 -4.88 5.73
N THR A 135 15.50 -4.59 6.69
CA THR A 135 15.54 -3.30 7.43
C THR A 135 16.97 -2.80 7.57
N ASP A 136 17.81 -3.60 8.22
CA ASP A 136 19.27 -3.48 8.30
C ASP A 136 19.89 -4.86 8.07
N GLY A 137 19.47 -5.49 6.97
CA GLY A 137 19.70 -6.90 6.66
C GLY A 137 18.41 -7.74 6.69
N LEU A 138 18.56 -9.00 6.29
CA LEU A 138 17.47 -9.96 6.20
C LEU A 138 16.94 -10.35 7.59
N GLN A 139 15.63 -10.28 7.77
CA GLN A 139 14.92 -10.71 8.97
C GLN A 139 13.75 -11.62 8.63
N ALA A 140 13.52 -12.59 9.52
CA ALA A 140 12.38 -13.50 9.55
C ALA A 140 11.55 -13.21 10.80
N VAL A 141 10.26 -12.94 10.64
CA VAL A 141 9.33 -12.76 11.76
C VAL A 141 8.10 -13.65 11.58
N ALA A 142 7.48 -14.06 12.67
CA ALA A 142 6.26 -14.84 12.62
C ALA A 142 5.08 -13.97 12.16
N ILE A 143 4.25 -14.50 11.26
CA ILE A 143 3.05 -13.79 10.76
C ILE A 143 2.03 -13.55 11.89
N ALA A 144 1.91 -14.52 12.82
CA ALA A 144 0.89 -14.47 13.87
C ALA A 144 1.04 -13.26 14.80
N ASP A 145 2.26 -12.97 15.27
CA ASP A 145 2.51 -12.01 16.35
C ASP A 145 3.69 -11.05 16.08
N GLY A 146 4.36 -11.17 14.91
CA GLY A 146 5.53 -10.38 14.57
C GLY A 146 6.78 -10.72 15.39
N ARG A 147 6.79 -11.84 16.13
CA ARG A 147 7.95 -12.27 16.92
C ARG A 147 9.13 -12.60 16.00
N PRO A 148 10.36 -12.16 16.30
CA PRO A 148 11.52 -12.52 15.50
C PRO A 148 11.76 -14.03 15.56
N LEU A 149 11.90 -14.64 14.38
CA LEU A 149 12.25 -16.05 14.19
C LEU A 149 13.75 -16.22 13.94
N GLY A 150 14.36 -15.23 13.28
CA GLY A 150 15.79 -15.18 13.00
C GLY A 150 16.16 -14.03 12.09
N ASN A 151 17.45 -13.88 11.84
CA ASN A 151 18.04 -12.87 10.96
C ASN A 151 19.10 -13.51 10.05
N ALA A 152 19.78 -12.71 9.25
CA ALA A 152 20.89 -13.13 8.40
C ALA A 152 21.93 -13.98 9.15
N ASP A 153 22.38 -13.56 10.34
CA ASP A 153 23.35 -14.31 11.14
C ASP A 153 22.80 -15.66 11.59
N THR A 154 21.53 -15.71 11.98
CA THR A 154 20.86 -16.96 12.37
C THR A 154 20.81 -17.95 11.20
N ILE A 155 20.49 -17.46 10.00
CA ILE A 155 20.45 -18.28 8.78
C ILE A 155 21.86 -18.78 8.43
N ALA A 156 22.87 -17.91 8.49
CA ALA A 156 24.26 -18.26 8.22
C ALA A 156 24.83 -19.25 9.25
N ALA A 157 24.46 -19.13 10.52
CA ALA A 157 24.87 -20.05 11.58
C ALA A 157 24.29 -21.46 11.36
N ARG A 158 23.03 -21.55 10.92
CA ARG A 158 22.32 -22.81 10.61
C ARG A 158 22.69 -23.42 9.25
N SER A 159 23.33 -22.64 8.38
CA SER A 159 23.62 -23.03 7.00
C SER A 159 25.12 -22.89 6.72
N PRO A 160 25.93 -23.94 6.94
CA PRO A 160 27.38 -23.86 6.81
C PRO A 160 27.87 -23.27 5.48
N THR A 161 27.13 -23.51 4.39
CA THR A 161 27.44 -23.00 3.05
C THR A 161 27.34 -21.47 2.90
N LEU A 162 26.63 -20.78 3.81
CA LEU A 162 26.47 -19.33 3.81
C LEU A 162 27.37 -18.60 4.83
N ARG A 163 28.16 -19.33 5.63
CA ARG A 163 29.04 -18.72 6.63
C ARG A 163 30.13 -17.90 5.93
N GLY A 164 30.14 -16.59 6.16
CA GLY A 164 31.03 -15.65 5.47
C GLY A 164 30.62 -15.29 4.04
N ALA A 165 29.51 -15.86 3.53
CA ALA A 165 29.01 -15.62 2.18
C ALA A 165 27.60 -14.99 2.15
N MET A 166 27.06 -14.61 3.32
CA MET A 166 25.76 -13.96 3.45
C MET A 166 25.83 -12.52 2.92
N PRO A 167 24.99 -12.14 1.93
CA PRO A 167 24.98 -10.77 1.42
C PRO A 167 24.37 -9.80 2.43
N THR A 168 24.84 -8.55 2.40
CA THR A 168 24.27 -7.46 3.21
C THR A 168 23.19 -6.69 2.46
N GLU A 169 23.23 -6.66 1.12
CA GLU A 169 22.34 -5.85 0.31
C GLU A 169 21.08 -6.61 -0.12
N SER A 170 19.95 -5.93 0.00
CA SER A 170 18.63 -6.48 -0.30
C SER A 170 18.45 -6.97 -1.75
N ARG A 171 19.23 -6.44 -2.71
CA ARG A 171 19.16 -6.86 -4.12
C ARG A 171 19.55 -8.32 -4.35
N PHE A 172 20.28 -8.92 -3.40
CA PHE A 172 20.68 -10.32 -3.43
C PHE A 172 19.68 -11.23 -2.70
N VAL A 173 18.57 -10.68 -2.22
CA VAL A 173 17.51 -11.43 -1.54
C VAL A 173 16.20 -11.24 -2.31
N THR A 174 15.61 -12.34 -2.77
CA THR A 174 14.40 -12.31 -3.59
C THR A 174 13.38 -13.35 -3.12
N LEU A 175 12.09 -13.03 -3.20
CA LEU A 175 11.03 -14.00 -2.94
C LEU A 175 10.54 -14.62 -4.25
N ALA A 176 11.09 -15.78 -4.58
CA ALA A 176 10.71 -16.56 -5.76
C ALA A 176 9.43 -17.36 -5.49
N ALA A 177 8.90 -18.03 -6.52
CA ALA A 177 7.65 -18.79 -6.42
C ALA A 177 7.73 -19.99 -5.46
N ASP A 178 8.94 -20.44 -5.12
CA ASP A 178 9.22 -21.53 -4.18
C ASP A 178 9.66 -21.03 -2.79
N GLY A 179 9.75 -19.72 -2.56
CA GLY A 179 10.10 -19.13 -1.28
C GLY A 179 11.27 -18.15 -1.35
N LEU A 180 11.87 -17.87 -0.20
CA LEU A 180 12.96 -16.90 -0.10
C LEU A 180 14.24 -17.49 -0.72
N ARG A 181 14.85 -16.73 -1.62
CA ARG A 181 16.15 -17.03 -2.23
C ARG A 181 17.18 -15.97 -1.85
N ILE A 182 18.38 -16.44 -1.56
CA ILE A 182 19.56 -15.63 -1.24
C ILE A 182 20.63 -15.96 -2.28
N THR A 183 21.11 -14.94 -2.99
CA THR A 183 22.32 -15.04 -3.80
C THR A 183 23.50 -14.71 -2.90
N ALA A 184 24.31 -15.71 -2.56
CA ALA A 184 25.51 -15.55 -1.76
C ALA A 184 26.55 -14.67 -2.47
N THR A 185 27.55 -14.18 -1.73
CA THR A 185 28.62 -13.33 -2.29
C THR A 185 29.50 -14.06 -3.33
N ASP A 186 29.48 -15.38 -3.35
CA ASP A 186 30.10 -16.24 -4.38
C ASP A 186 29.16 -16.59 -5.54
N ALA A 187 28.03 -15.88 -5.66
CA ALA A 187 26.99 -16.03 -6.67
C ALA A 187 26.17 -17.33 -6.63
N ARG A 188 26.36 -18.20 -5.63
CA ARG A 188 25.47 -19.37 -5.45
C ARG A 188 24.11 -18.94 -4.92
N ILE A 189 23.05 -19.55 -5.44
CA ILE A 189 21.68 -19.28 -5.00
C ILE A 189 21.28 -20.34 -3.98
N HIS A 190 20.79 -19.89 -2.83
CA HIS A 190 20.24 -20.73 -1.77
C HIS A 190 18.76 -20.43 -1.57
N ARG A 191 17.95 -21.46 -1.33
CA ARG A 191 16.56 -21.35 -0.89
C ARG A 191 16.50 -21.54 0.62
N VAL A 192 15.80 -20.65 1.32
CA VAL A 192 15.63 -20.73 2.77
C VAL A 192 14.30 -21.41 3.11
N ASP A 193 14.38 -22.47 3.90
CA ASP A 193 13.19 -23.10 4.48
C ASP A 193 12.58 -22.19 5.57
N PRO A 194 11.28 -21.87 5.50
CA PRO A 194 10.68 -20.86 6.37
C PRO A 194 10.53 -21.29 7.82
N ALA A 195 10.49 -22.60 8.11
CA ALA A 195 10.30 -23.13 9.45
C ALA A 195 11.63 -23.32 10.19
N THR A 196 12.62 -23.88 9.49
CA THR A 196 13.93 -24.22 10.05
C THR A 196 14.96 -23.11 9.88
N LEU A 197 14.73 -22.17 8.96
CA LEU A 197 15.68 -21.13 8.53
C LEU A 197 17.00 -21.70 7.98
N VAL A 198 17.00 -22.97 7.56
CA VAL A 198 18.13 -23.60 6.89
C VAL A 198 18.08 -23.26 5.41
N ALA A 199 19.23 -22.84 4.87
CA ALA A 199 19.39 -22.48 3.48
C ALA A 199 20.05 -23.62 2.69
N GLN A 200 19.38 -24.09 1.64
CA GLN A 200 19.85 -25.18 0.78
C GLN A 200 20.22 -24.65 -0.60
N PRO A 201 21.33 -25.10 -1.23
CA PRO A 201 21.67 -24.73 -2.59
C PRO A 201 20.54 -25.08 -3.57
N VAL A 202 20.23 -24.17 -4.48
CA VAL A 202 19.27 -24.41 -5.57
C VAL A 202 20.01 -25.06 -6.72
N THR A 203 19.82 -26.37 -6.91
CA THR A 203 20.46 -27.16 -7.98
C THR A 203 19.58 -27.33 -9.23
N ALA A 204 18.27 -27.09 -9.10
CA ALA A 204 17.31 -27.21 -10.18
C ALA A 204 16.37 -25.99 -10.20
N PRO A 205 15.77 -25.65 -11.37
CA PRO A 205 14.66 -24.73 -11.43
C PRO A 205 13.55 -25.16 -10.46
N PRO A 206 12.81 -24.21 -9.86
CA PRO A 206 11.75 -24.57 -8.93
C PRO A 206 10.73 -25.46 -9.65
N ALA A 207 10.40 -26.60 -9.03
CA ALA A 207 9.13 -27.25 -9.29
C ALA A 207 8.01 -26.23 -9.01
N ALA A 208 6.84 -26.42 -9.64
CA ALA A 208 5.70 -25.49 -9.65
C ALA A 208 5.52 -24.61 -8.39
N ALA A 209 5.02 -23.38 -8.57
CA ALA A 209 4.86 -22.38 -7.51
C ALA A 209 4.29 -22.98 -6.22
N ALA A 210 4.98 -22.77 -5.10
CA ALA A 210 4.52 -23.21 -3.80
C ALA A 210 3.28 -22.38 -3.43
N SER A 211 2.19 -23.07 -3.08
CA SER A 211 0.88 -22.47 -2.77
C SER A 211 0.88 -21.51 -1.58
N ALA A 212 1.96 -21.49 -0.79
CA ALA A 212 2.09 -20.69 0.43
C ALA A 212 2.98 -19.44 0.29
N VAL A 213 3.43 -19.10 -0.92
CA VAL A 213 4.25 -17.89 -1.14
C VAL A 213 3.36 -16.71 -1.52
N THR A 214 3.46 -15.61 -0.77
CA THR A 214 2.73 -14.37 -1.06
C THR A 214 3.72 -13.22 -1.22
N ARG A 215 3.58 -12.47 -2.33
CA ARG A 215 4.45 -11.34 -2.64
C ARG A 215 3.79 -10.01 -2.24
N PRO A 216 4.59 -8.97 -1.93
CA PRO A 216 4.06 -7.64 -1.70
C PRO A 216 3.27 -7.15 -2.92
N GLY A 217 2.28 -6.28 -2.68
CA GLY A 217 1.56 -5.60 -3.74
C GLY A 217 2.45 -4.66 -4.54
N ARG A 218 1.92 -4.05 -5.60
CA ARG A 218 2.63 -2.96 -6.27
C ARG A 218 2.53 -1.70 -5.42
N TRP A 219 3.65 -0.99 -5.29
CA TRP A 219 3.75 0.26 -4.53
C TRP A 219 4.29 1.38 -5.38
N ILE A 220 3.52 2.47 -5.47
CA ILE A 220 3.91 3.66 -6.21
C ILE A 220 3.58 4.88 -5.35
N PRO A 221 4.59 5.51 -4.70
CA PRO A 221 4.37 6.51 -3.65
C PRO A 221 3.53 7.74 -4.04
N SER A 222 3.42 8.05 -5.34
CA SER A 222 2.92 9.35 -5.80
C SER A 222 2.09 9.28 -7.08
N SER A 223 1.54 8.12 -7.46
CA SER A 223 0.77 8.00 -8.71
C SER A 223 -0.43 7.06 -8.56
N THR A 224 -1.61 7.69 -8.46
CA THR A 224 -2.91 7.03 -8.61
C THR A 224 -3.08 6.44 -10.01
N THR A 225 -2.54 7.11 -11.04
CA THR A 225 -2.66 6.70 -12.45
C THR A 225 -2.08 5.31 -12.71
N ALA A 226 -1.11 4.86 -11.91
CA ALA A 226 -0.53 3.53 -12.06
C ALA A 226 -1.43 2.37 -11.58
N PHE A 227 -2.61 2.68 -11.02
CA PHE A 227 -3.63 1.72 -10.57
C PHE A 227 -4.92 1.80 -11.36
N VAL A 228 -4.98 2.64 -12.40
CA VAL A 228 -6.12 2.74 -13.28
C VAL A 228 -5.73 2.47 -14.74
N THR A 229 -6.62 1.82 -15.47
CA THR A 229 -6.50 1.68 -16.93
C THR A 229 -7.70 2.29 -17.63
N ARG A 230 -7.49 2.83 -18.84
CA ARG A 230 -8.54 3.42 -19.69
C ARG A 230 -9.39 2.38 -20.38
N GLY A 231 -8.89 1.15 -20.53
CA GLY A 231 -9.69 0.07 -21.07
C GLY A 231 -8.97 -1.26 -21.04
N LEU A 232 -9.74 -2.33 -21.20
CA LEU A 232 -9.25 -3.70 -21.17
C LEU A 232 -10.26 -4.65 -21.81
N GLU A 233 -9.75 -5.79 -22.24
CA GLU A 233 -10.56 -6.92 -22.71
C GLU A 233 -10.93 -7.82 -21.52
N ALA A 234 -12.23 -8.02 -21.31
CA ALA A 234 -12.83 -8.92 -20.34
C ALA A 234 -13.65 -9.98 -21.09
N SER A 235 -13.03 -11.12 -21.38
CA SER A 235 -13.64 -12.23 -22.14
C SER A 235 -14.06 -11.83 -23.57
N ASP A 236 -15.36 -11.81 -23.86
CA ASP A 236 -16.00 -11.47 -25.14
C ASP A 236 -16.37 -9.98 -25.24
N ARG A 237 -15.99 -9.18 -24.24
CA ARG A 237 -16.23 -7.75 -24.21
C ARG A 237 -14.96 -6.97 -23.93
N TRP A 238 -14.93 -5.75 -24.42
CA TRP A 238 -14.00 -4.73 -24.00
C TRP A 238 -14.76 -3.70 -23.19
N LEU A 239 -14.14 -3.23 -22.11
CA LEU A 239 -14.65 -2.15 -21.28
C LEU A 239 -13.62 -1.05 -21.25
N GLY A 240 -14.06 0.21 -21.32
CA GLY A 240 -13.17 1.35 -21.18
C GLY A 240 -13.85 2.57 -20.61
N VAL A 241 -13.10 3.39 -19.88
CA VAL A 241 -13.58 4.65 -19.34
C VAL A 241 -13.09 5.74 -20.27
N LEU A 242 -13.97 6.30 -21.10
CA LEU A 242 -13.63 7.24 -22.18
C LEU A 242 -14.50 8.49 -22.12
N SER A 243 -13.99 9.61 -22.63
CA SER A 243 -14.82 10.77 -22.95
C SER A 243 -15.72 10.48 -24.16
N ALA A 244 -16.71 11.32 -24.41
CA ALA A 244 -17.55 11.21 -25.60
C ALA A 244 -16.70 11.24 -26.88
N ASP A 245 -15.82 12.25 -27.00
CA ASP A 245 -14.94 12.42 -28.17
C ASP A 245 -13.94 11.29 -28.34
N GLU A 246 -13.40 10.74 -27.26
CA GLU A 246 -12.52 9.57 -27.31
C GLU A 246 -13.26 8.32 -27.77
N GLY A 247 -14.47 8.09 -27.25
CA GLY A 247 -15.32 6.97 -27.65
C GLY A 247 -15.70 7.02 -29.12
N GLU A 248 -16.11 8.19 -29.62
CA GLU A 248 -16.42 8.39 -31.04
C GLU A 248 -15.20 8.27 -31.94
N ARG A 249 -14.04 8.79 -31.53
CA ARG A 249 -12.78 8.56 -32.25
C ARG A 249 -12.41 7.08 -32.29
N PHE A 250 -12.62 6.35 -31.18
CA PHE A 250 -12.35 4.92 -31.13
C PHE A 250 -13.28 4.13 -32.07
N ARG A 251 -14.60 4.40 -32.00
CA ARG A 251 -15.60 3.82 -32.91
C ARG A 251 -15.26 4.10 -34.37
N SER A 252 -14.97 5.36 -34.71
CA SER A 252 -14.63 5.78 -36.07
C SER A 252 -13.40 5.05 -36.59
N ARG A 253 -12.34 4.94 -35.77
CA ARG A 253 -11.11 4.24 -36.14
C ARG A 253 -11.35 2.74 -36.37
N VAL A 254 -12.17 2.10 -35.55
CA VAL A 254 -12.55 0.69 -35.74
C VAL A 254 -13.33 0.52 -37.04
N ALA A 255 -14.27 1.41 -37.35
CA ALA A 255 -15.01 1.38 -38.61
C ALA A 255 -14.11 1.61 -39.84
N THR A 256 -13.17 2.57 -39.78
CA THR A 256 -12.18 2.81 -40.84
C THR A 256 -11.33 1.58 -41.10
N VAL A 257 -10.83 0.94 -40.04
CA VAL A 257 -10.03 -0.28 -40.16
C VAL A 257 -10.85 -1.43 -40.73
N ALA A 258 -12.10 -1.61 -40.29
CA ALA A 258 -13.00 -2.63 -40.84
C ALA A 258 -13.27 -2.42 -42.34
N ALA A 259 -13.56 -1.18 -42.77
CA ALA A 259 -13.78 -0.84 -44.17
C ALA A 259 -12.52 -1.01 -45.03
N ALA A 260 -11.36 -0.68 -44.49
CA ALA A 260 -10.09 -0.84 -45.19
C ALA A 260 -9.68 -2.33 -45.33
N LEU A 261 -10.00 -3.17 -44.34
CA LEU A 261 -9.83 -4.63 -44.44
C LEU A 261 -10.79 -5.26 -45.46
N ALA A 262 -11.99 -4.69 -45.63
CA ALA A 262 -12.95 -5.15 -46.63
C ALA A 262 -12.61 -4.71 -48.06
N SER A 263 -11.92 -3.57 -48.23
CA SER A 263 -11.59 -2.98 -49.55
C SER A 263 -10.24 -3.43 -50.12
N ASP A 264 -9.64 -4.49 -49.56
CA ASP A 264 -8.45 -5.12 -50.11
C ASP A 264 -7.23 -4.17 -50.23
N ARG A 265 -7.16 -3.13 -49.38
CA ARG A 265 -5.98 -2.25 -49.25
C ARG A 265 -5.04 -2.84 -48.20
N ARG A 266 -4.17 -3.75 -48.65
CA ARG A 266 -3.69 -4.92 -47.88
C ARG A 266 -2.68 -4.69 -46.76
N GLU A 267 -1.70 -3.79 -46.89
CA GLU A 267 -0.55 -3.82 -45.95
C GLU A 267 -0.60 -2.78 -44.81
N ARG A 268 -0.84 -1.50 -45.10
CA ARG A 268 -0.84 -0.46 -44.04
C ARG A 268 -1.98 -0.64 -43.03
N THR A 269 -3.16 -1.00 -43.53
CA THR A 269 -4.35 -1.22 -42.71
C THR A 269 -4.20 -2.36 -41.71
N TYR A 270 -3.47 -3.42 -42.08
CA TYR A 270 -3.26 -4.55 -41.21
C TYR A 270 -2.39 -4.18 -39.99
N HIS A 271 -1.36 -3.37 -40.18
CA HIS A 271 -0.55 -2.83 -39.08
C HIS A 271 -1.36 -1.91 -38.16
N ASP A 272 -2.21 -1.05 -38.73
CA ASP A 272 -3.09 -0.17 -37.95
C ASP A 272 -4.14 -0.97 -37.17
N ALA A 273 -4.67 -2.05 -37.76
CA ALA A 273 -5.63 -2.93 -37.11
C ALA A 273 -5.01 -3.72 -35.94
N SER A 274 -3.75 -4.12 -36.09
CA SER A 274 -2.96 -4.76 -35.03
C SER A 274 -2.60 -3.77 -33.91
N ARG A 275 -2.66 -2.47 -34.20
CA ARG A 275 -2.38 -1.34 -33.28
C ARG A 275 -3.64 -0.64 -32.79
N LEU A 276 -4.84 -1.20 -33.02
CA LEU A 276 -6.09 -0.75 -32.40
C LEU A 276 -6.01 -1.01 -30.88
N ALA A 277 -5.21 -0.22 -30.19
CA ALA A 277 -5.19 -0.14 -28.76
C ALA A 277 -6.21 0.93 -28.34
N PRO A 278 -7.01 0.69 -27.28
CA PRO A 278 -7.81 1.75 -26.69
C PRO A 278 -6.92 2.95 -26.34
N PRO A 279 -7.49 4.18 -26.28
CA PRO A 279 -6.75 5.38 -25.92
C PRO A 279 -5.85 5.13 -24.71
N ARG A 280 -4.55 5.40 -24.85
CA ARG A 280 -3.61 5.36 -23.72
C ARG A 280 -3.81 6.62 -22.89
N ASP A 281 -3.47 6.51 -21.62
CA ASP A 281 -3.41 7.67 -20.74
C ASP A 281 -2.23 8.54 -21.20
N ASP A 282 -2.50 9.57 -22.02
CA ASP A 282 -1.49 10.50 -22.53
C ASP A 282 -1.08 11.55 -21.48
N GLY A 283 -1.28 11.23 -20.19
CA GLY A 283 -1.24 12.17 -19.08
C GLY A 283 -2.61 12.82 -18.90
N LEU A 284 -2.89 13.26 -17.67
CA LEU A 284 -4.11 13.97 -17.29
C LEU A 284 -4.23 15.29 -18.07
N ALA A 285 -4.68 15.19 -19.32
CA ALA A 285 -5.16 16.30 -20.12
C ALA A 285 -6.34 16.95 -19.38
N ALA A 286 -6.80 18.09 -19.92
CA ALA A 286 -7.85 18.93 -19.36
C ALA A 286 -8.96 18.12 -18.67
N PRO A 287 -9.46 18.60 -17.53
CA PRO A 287 -10.44 17.89 -16.74
C PRO A 287 -11.64 17.44 -17.57
N THR A 288 -11.72 16.14 -17.84
CA THR A 288 -12.70 15.58 -18.78
C THR A 288 -13.69 14.69 -18.04
N ARG A 289 -14.96 14.78 -18.44
CA ARG A 289 -16.03 13.88 -18.02
C ARG A 289 -15.98 12.61 -18.85
N LEU A 290 -16.05 11.48 -18.16
CA LEU A 290 -15.79 10.16 -18.72
C LEU A 290 -16.97 9.25 -18.43
N ARG A 291 -17.26 8.29 -19.31
CA ARG A 291 -18.29 7.27 -19.08
C ARG A 291 -17.69 5.90 -19.31
N LEU A 292 -18.33 4.86 -18.78
CA LEU A 292 -17.98 3.49 -19.12
C LEU A 292 -18.54 3.18 -20.52
N TRP A 293 -17.68 2.72 -21.41
CA TRP A 293 -17.97 2.24 -22.74
C TRP A 293 -17.78 0.74 -22.78
N SER A 294 -18.51 0.10 -23.68
CA SER A 294 -18.30 -1.30 -24.00
C SER A 294 -18.17 -1.53 -25.50
N ALA A 295 -17.52 -2.62 -25.86
CA ALA A 295 -17.50 -3.15 -27.21
C ALA A 295 -17.58 -4.68 -27.13
N ARG A 296 -18.19 -5.33 -28.11
CA ARG A 296 -18.07 -6.77 -28.31
C ARG A 296 -16.70 -7.07 -28.91
N VAL A 297 -16.05 -8.13 -28.43
CA VAL A 297 -14.71 -8.55 -28.86
C VAL A 297 -14.80 -9.93 -29.48
N ASP A 298 -14.56 -9.99 -30.78
CA ASP A 298 -14.38 -11.25 -31.50
C ASP A 298 -12.89 -11.54 -31.66
N ARG A 299 -12.48 -12.80 -31.44
CA ARG A 299 -11.13 -13.25 -31.79
C ARG A 299 -11.13 -13.68 -33.25
N VAL A 300 -10.56 -12.84 -34.10
CA VAL A 300 -10.40 -13.12 -35.53
C VAL A 300 -8.98 -13.55 -35.82
N SER A 301 -8.78 -14.28 -36.92
CA SER A 301 -7.45 -14.62 -37.40
C SER A 301 -6.63 -13.34 -37.54
N ALA A 302 -5.41 -13.36 -37.00
CA ALA A 302 -4.44 -12.34 -37.29
C ALA A 302 -3.76 -12.61 -38.64
N ALA A 303 -4.08 -13.66 -39.39
CA ALA A 303 -3.53 -13.80 -40.74
C ALA A 303 -4.01 -12.64 -41.65
N PRO A 304 -3.18 -12.19 -42.60
CA PRO A 304 -3.61 -11.25 -43.63
C PRO A 304 -4.84 -11.79 -44.39
N PRO A 305 -5.76 -10.92 -44.85
CA PRO A 305 -6.84 -11.33 -45.75
C PRO A 305 -6.30 -12.08 -46.97
N GLY A 306 -6.88 -13.24 -47.30
CA GLY A 306 -6.42 -14.09 -48.40
C GLY A 306 -5.27 -15.05 -48.05
N TRP A 307 -4.83 -15.12 -46.79
CA TRP A 307 -3.90 -16.16 -46.35
C TRP A 307 -4.48 -17.55 -46.64
N PRO A 308 -3.75 -18.45 -47.32
CA PRO A 308 -4.27 -19.75 -47.71
C PRO A 308 -4.75 -20.55 -46.49
N ALA A 309 -5.96 -21.09 -46.57
CA ALA A 309 -6.59 -21.82 -45.46
C ALA A 309 -5.86 -23.14 -45.12
N ASP A 310 -5.11 -23.67 -46.08
CA ASP A 310 -4.27 -24.86 -45.97
C ASP A 310 -2.90 -24.60 -45.31
N LEU A 311 -2.47 -23.33 -45.22
CA LEU A 311 -1.22 -22.98 -44.55
C LEU A 311 -1.45 -22.74 -43.05
N PRO A 312 -0.55 -23.23 -42.17
CA PRO A 312 -0.70 -23.03 -40.73
C PRO A 312 -0.69 -21.53 -40.39
N SER A 313 -1.76 -21.06 -39.73
CA SER A 313 -1.84 -19.69 -39.23
C SER A 313 -0.91 -19.52 -38.03
N ARG A 314 0.37 -19.22 -38.31
CA ARG A 314 1.35 -18.85 -37.28
C ARG A 314 1.16 -17.41 -36.78
N TRP A 315 0.18 -16.70 -37.33
CA TRP A 315 -0.11 -15.29 -37.04
C TRP A 315 -0.86 -15.11 -35.70
N GLY A 316 -1.49 -16.16 -35.19
CA GLY A 316 -2.32 -16.10 -33.98
C GLY A 316 -3.67 -15.44 -34.21
N THR A 317 -4.25 -14.89 -33.14
CA THR A 317 -5.54 -14.19 -33.18
C THR A 317 -5.40 -12.74 -32.73
N ARG A 318 -6.26 -11.87 -33.24
CA ARG A 318 -6.38 -10.48 -32.78
C ARG A 318 -7.82 -10.17 -32.38
N ALA A 319 -7.99 -9.13 -31.59
CA ALA A 319 -9.32 -8.60 -31.26
C ALA A 319 -9.90 -7.84 -32.47
N ALA A 320 -11.15 -8.16 -32.82
CA ALA A 320 -12.02 -7.33 -33.62
C ALA A 320 -13.11 -6.76 -32.73
N TYR A 321 -13.30 -5.45 -32.78
CA TYR A 321 -14.25 -4.74 -31.93
C TYR A 321 -15.51 -4.42 -32.72
N ALA A 322 -16.67 -4.61 -32.10
CA ALA A 322 -17.97 -4.23 -32.62
C ALA A 322 -18.82 -3.57 -31.53
N ASP A 323 -19.92 -2.95 -31.92
CA ASP A 323 -20.93 -2.44 -30.98
C ASP A 323 -20.36 -1.46 -29.94
N ILE A 324 -19.39 -0.63 -30.35
CA ILE A 324 -18.70 0.33 -29.47
C ILE A 324 -19.69 1.43 -29.08
N ALA A 325 -20.10 1.45 -27.83
CA ALA A 325 -21.04 2.45 -27.32
C ALA A 325 -20.83 2.74 -25.83
N PRO A 326 -21.23 3.92 -25.34
CA PRO A 326 -21.29 4.16 -23.90
C PRO A 326 -22.35 3.23 -23.30
N LEU A 327 -22.09 2.69 -22.12
CA LEU A 327 -23.09 1.94 -21.39
C LEU A 327 -24.22 2.88 -20.97
N PRO A 328 -25.49 2.53 -21.24
CA PRO A 328 -26.61 3.47 -21.14
C PRO A 328 -26.79 4.02 -19.73
N GLU A 329 -26.59 3.19 -18.71
CA GLU A 329 -26.77 3.56 -17.30
C GLU A 329 -25.46 4.02 -16.63
N SER A 330 -24.34 4.08 -17.37
CA SER A 330 -23.07 4.52 -16.79
C SER A 330 -23.15 5.98 -16.37
N PRO A 331 -22.79 6.30 -15.11
CA PRO A 331 -22.65 7.69 -14.68
C PRO A 331 -21.43 8.33 -15.36
N GLU A 332 -21.32 9.64 -15.19
CA GLU A 332 -20.12 10.39 -15.56
C GLU A 332 -19.10 10.35 -14.43
N PHE A 333 -17.83 10.11 -14.79
CA PHE A 333 -16.70 10.07 -13.89
C PHE A 333 -15.74 11.20 -14.22
N LEU A 334 -15.22 11.86 -13.19
CA LEU A 334 -14.18 12.88 -13.34
C LEU A 334 -12.81 12.25 -13.17
N GLN A 335 -11.97 12.32 -14.21
CA GLN A 335 -10.63 11.70 -14.20
C GLN A 335 -10.67 10.20 -13.79
N GLY A 336 -11.70 9.48 -14.22
CA GLY A 336 -11.92 8.07 -13.90
C GLY A 336 -11.08 7.09 -14.72
N GLY A 337 -10.90 5.89 -14.15
CA GLY A 337 -10.36 4.73 -14.85
C GLY A 337 -10.69 3.42 -14.13
N LEU A 338 -10.51 2.31 -14.83
CA LEU A 338 -10.80 0.97 -14.32
C LEU A 338 -9.69 0.56 -13.35
N LEU A 339 -10.08 0.27 -12.10
CA LEU A 339 -9.14 -0.06 -11.03
C LEU A 339 -8.49 -1.42 -11.28
N HIS A 340 -7.17 -1.50 -11.11
CA HIS A 340 -6.40 -2.74 -11.12
C HIS A 340 -5.39 -2.82 -9.96
N ALA A 341 -4.94 -4.03 -9.64
CA ALA A 341 -3.99 -4.29 -8.55
C ALA A 341 -2.53 -3.90 -8.87
N GLY A 342 -2.30 -3.16 -9.97
CA GLY A 342 -0.95 -2.81 -10.41
C GLY A 342 -0.11 -3.95 -11.03
N ALA A 343 -0.61 -5.19 -11.09
CA ALA A 343 0.10 -6.31 -11.72
C ALA A 343 0.38 -6.07 -13.21
N THR A 344 1.39 -6.75 -13.77
CA THR A 344 1.70 -6.73 -15.21
C THR A 344 1.49 -8.14 -15.78
N PRO A 345 0.63 -8.31 -16.83
CA PRO A 345 -0.21 -7.28 -17.43
C PRO A 345 -1.29 -6.77 -16.48
N ALA A 346 -1.69 -5.52 -16.63
CA ALA A 346 -2.75 -4.92 -15.83
C ALA A 346 -4.09 -5.55 -16.19
N ALA A 347 -4.62 -6.39 -15.30
CA ALA A 347 -5.98 -6.89 -15.36
C ALA A 347 -6.83 -6.12 -14.34
N PRO A 348 -8.04 -5.66 -14.70
CA PRO A 348 -8.89 -4.98 -13.75
C PRO A 348 -9.35 -5.94 -12.67
N LEU A 349 -9.86 -5.36 -11.59
CA LEU A 349 -10.62 -6.11 -10.61
C LEU A 349 -12.02 -6.35 -11.17
N LEU A 350 -12.22 -7.54 -11.75
CA LEU A 350 -13.54 -8.05 -12.12
C LEU A 350 -14.22 -8.60 -10.87
N LEU A 351 -15.42 -8.09 -10.59
CA LEU A 351 -16.26 -8.55 -9.48
C LEU A 351 -17.35 -9.48 -10.00
N ARG A 352 -17.75 -10.44 -9.16
CA ARG A 352 -18.87 -11.34 -9.40
C ARG A 352 -20.03 -10.98 -8.46
N GLU A 353 -21.23 -11.44 -8.82
CA GLU A 353 -22.45 -11.30 -7.99
C GLU A 353 -22.78 -9.84 -7.57
N PRO A 354 -23.34 -9.01 -8.46
CA PRO A 354 -23.42 -9.19 -9.92
C PRO A 354 -22.06 -8.95 -10.59
N ASP A 355 -21.90 -9.44 -11.82
CA ASP A 355 -20.71 -9.16 -12.62
C ASP A 355 -20.51 -7.65 -12.78
N GLY A 356 -19.29 -7.17 -12.60
CA GLY A 356 -19.02 -5.74 -12.66
C GLY A 356 -17.54 -5.37 -12.55
N VAL A 357 -17.29 -4.07 -12.59
CA VAL A 357 -15.96 -3.47 -12.48
C VAL A 357 -15.94 -2.39 -11.41
N LEU A 358 -14.74 -2.04 -10.99
CA LEU A 358 -14.48 -0.90 -10.11
C LEU A 358 -13.90 0.26 -10.93
N VAL A 359 -14.52 1.44 -10.81
CA VAL A 359 -14.04 2.68 -11.40
C VAL A 359 -13.52 3.57 -10.28
N LEU A 360 -12.23 3.89 -10.32
CA LEU A 360 -11.63 4.89 -9.44
C LEU A 360 -11.66 6.24 -10.14
N HIS A 361 -12.18 7.27 -9.48
CA HIS A 361 -12.32 8.62 -10.03
C HIS A 361 -12.16 9.68 -8.94
N ARG A 362 -12.32 10.96 -9.31
CA ARG A 362 -12.36 12.08 -8.36
C ARG A 362 -13.78 12.61 -8.21
N ASP A 363 -14.04 13.25 -7.07
CA ASP A 363 -15.30 13.97 -6.84
C ASP A 363 -15.30 15.38 -7.47
N ARG A 364 -14.15 16.04 -7.48
CA ARG A 364 -13.94 17.38 -8.04
C ARG A 364 -12.50 17.57 -8.54
N LEU A 365 -12.31 18.67 -9.24
CA LEU A 365 -11.02 19.10 -9.77
C LEU A 365 -10.17 19.80 -8.73
N GLY A 366 -8.86 19.82 -9.01
CA GLY A 366 -7.89 20.50 -8.18
C GLY A 366 -7.50 19.70 -6.93
N GLU A 367 -6.79 20.39 -6.05
CA GLU A 367 -6.06 19.78 -4.93
C GLU A 367 -6.99 19.28 -3.82
N THR A 368 -8.18 19.86 -3.70
CA THR A 368 -9.19 19.44 -2.74
C THR A 368 -9.95 18.19 -3.19
N GLY A 369 -9.80 17.78 -4.46
CA GLY A 369 -10.43 16.57 -4.97
C GLY A 369 -10.02 15.33 -4.20
N ARG A 370 -11.01 14.53 -3.83
CA ARG A 370 -10.86 13.26 -3.14
C ARG A 370 -11.14 12.12 -4.09
N LEU A 371 -10.49 10.99 -3.84
CA LEU A 371 -10.75 9.77 -4.59
C LEU A 371 -12.12 9.20 -4.22
N GLN A 372 -12.80 8.71 -5.23
CA GLN A 372 -14.06 7.97 -5.13
C GLN A 372 -13.89 6.63 -5.85
N LEU A 373 -14.61 5.64 -5.36
CA LEU A 373 -14.66 4.31 -5.93
C LEU A 373 -16.10 3.95 -6.20
N THR A 374 -16.44 3.71 -7.47
CA THR A 374 -17.77 3.26 -7.88
C THR A 374 -17.70 1.82 -8.36
N ARG A 375 -18.58 0.95 -7.87
CA ARG A 375 -18.83 -0.36 -8.50
C ARG A 375 -19.90 -0.20 -9.57
N VAL A 376 -19.58 -0.64 -10.78
CA VAL A 376 -20.49 -0.59 -11.93
C VAL A 376 -20.82 -2.01 -12.38
N ALA A 377 -22.10 -2.35 -12.40
CA ALA A 377 -22.58 -3.66 -12.85
C ALA A 377 -22.62 -3.76 -14.38
N ALA A 378 -22.24 -4.92 -14.89
CA ALA A 378 -22.47 -5.31 -16.28
C ALA A 378 -23.90 -5.88 -16.45
N PRO A 379 -24.44 -5.89 -17.68
CA PRO A 379 -23.91 -5.26 -18.89
C PRO A 379 -24.32 -3.79 -19.04
N GLY A 380 -25.36 -3.32 -18.33
CA GLY A 380 -25.98 -2.01 -18.56
C GLY A 380 -25.17 -0.80 -18.07
N GLY A 381 -24.15 -1.02 -17.23
CA GLY A 381 -23.34 0.05 -16.64
C GLY A 381 -23.97 0.70 -15.42
N ARG A 382 -24.95 0.06 -14.79
CA ARG A 382 -25.66 0.60 -13.62
C ARG A 382 -24.71 0.68 -12.41
N PRO A 383 -24.63 1.84 -11.71
CA PRO A 383 -23.89 1.91 -10.46
C PRO A 383 -24.55 1.01 -9.40
N VAL A 384 -23.75 0.18 -8.73
CA VAL A 384 -24.18 -0.66 -7.60
C VAL A 384 -24.04 0.12 -6.31
N TRP A 385 -22.90 0.76 -6.13
CA TRP A 385 -22.59 1.67 -5.03
C TRP A 385 -21.48 2.64 -5.46
N ASP A 386 -21.40 3.77 -4.77
CA ASP A 386 -20.33 4.76 -4.88
C ASP A 386 -19.83 5.08 -3.47
N ALA A 387 -18.52 5.03 -3.28
CA ALA A 387 -17.85 5.15 -2.00
C ALA A 387 -16.80 6.25 -2.04
N ARG A 388 -16.93 7.21 -1.11
CA ARG A 388 -15.90 8.24 -0.90
C ARG A 388 -14.73 7.65 -0.13
N LEU A 389 -13.51 7.86 -0.65
CA LEU A 389 -12.29 7.41 0.00
C LEU A 389 -11.62 8.59 0.72
N PRO A 390 -11.11 8.41 1.94
CA PRO A 390 -10.27 9.41 2.62
C PRO A 390 -8.86 9.40 2.02
N LEU A 391 -8.75 9.47 0.70
CA LEU A 391 -7.50 9.40 -0.06
C LEU A 391 -7.48 10.52 -1.10
N SER A 392 -6.33 11.16 -1.20
CA SER A 392 -5.99 12.07 -2.29
C SER A 392 -5.09 11.39 -3.32
N VAL A 393 -4.24 10.45 -2.87
CA VAL A 393 -3.33 9.67 -3.71
C VAL A 393 -3.40 8.20 -3.29
N LEU A 394 -3.51 7.32 -4.28
CA LEU A 394 -3.47 5.88 -4.11
C LEU A 394 -2.04 5.38 -4.35
N GLN A 395 -1.54 4.52 -3.48
CA GLN A 395 -0.17 4.02 -3.54
C GLN A 395 -0.07 2.50 -3.64
N ALA A 396 -1.11 1.76 -3.22
CA ALA A 396 -1.25 0.32 -3.45
C ALA A 396 -2.71 -0.12 -3.43
N VAL A 397 -2.97 -1.22 -4.16
CA VAL A 397 -4.27 -1.89 -4.25
C VAL A 397 -4.05 -3.38 -3.97
N LEU A 398 -4.67 -3.90 -2.92
CA LEU A 398 -4.52 -5.30 -2.49
C LEU A 398 -5.89 -5.99 -2.52
N PRO A 399 -6.21 -6.71 -3.61
CA PRO A 399 -7.44 -7.50 -3.68
C PRO A 399 -7.45 -8.59 -2.60
N GLY A 400 -8.65 -9.02 -2.21
CA GLY A 400 -8.81 -10.15 -1.30
C GLY A 400 -8.42 -11.47 -1.96
N HIS A 401 -8.14 -12.48 -1.14
CA HIS A 401 -8.04 -13.86 -1.61
C HIS A 401 -9.41 -14.31 -2.13
N SER A 402 -9.47 -15.36 -2.97
CA SER A 402 -10.63 -15.75 -3.81
C SER A 402 -12.03 -15.86 -3.18
N ARG A 403 -12.15 -15.75 -1.85
CA ARG A 403 -13.42 -15.76 -1.09
C ARG A 403 -13.69 -14.48 -0.29
N GLN A 404 -12.71 -13.59 -0.18
CA GLN A 404 -12.82 -12.38 0.63
C GLN A 404 -13.44 -11.26 -0.19
N ARG A 405 -14.45 -10.60 0.41
CA ARG A 405 -15.17 -9.48 -0.18
C ARG A 405 -14.51 -8.13 0.08
N THR A 406 -13.34 -8.10 0.72
CA THR A 406 -12.70 -6.82 1.07
C THR A 406 -11.56 -6.49 0.13
N LEU A 407 -11.60 -5.29 -0.44
CA LEU A 407 -10.50 -4.64 -1.14
C LEU A 407 -9.76 -3.74 -0.15
N VAL A 408 -8.43 -3.84 -0.09
CA VAL A 408 -7.63 -2.90 0.69
C VAL A 408 -6.89 -1.94 -0.22
N LEU A 409 -6.96 -0.66 0.10
CA LEU A 409 -6.26 0.43 -0.54
C LEU A 409 -5.31 1.06 0.48
N VAL A 410 -4.08 1.38 0.06
CA VAL A 410 -3.13 2.13 0.87
C VAL A 410 -2.77 3.39 0.11
N GLY A 411 -2.80 4.54 0.78
CA GLY A 411 -2.54 5.81 0.14
C GLY A 411 -2.38 6.95 1.13
N ARG A 412 -2.45 8.17 0.61
CA ARG A 412 -2.28 9.40 1.38
C ARG A 412 -3.49 10.30 1.27
N GLU A 413 -3.88 10.90 2.38
CA GLU A 413 -4.69 12.11 2.39
C GLU A 413 -3.79 13.33 2.50
N TYR A 414 -4.05 14.33 1.65
CA TYR A 414 -3.50 15.67 1.84
C TYR A 414 -4.57 16.54 2.50
N ALA A 415 -4.33 16.93 3.75
CA ALA A 415 -5.12 17.97 4.37
C ALA A 415 -4.81 19.30 3.67
N PRO A 416 -5.83 20.04 3.18
CA PRO A 416 -5.59 21.40 2.72
C PRO A 416 -5.12 22.22 3.94
N ALA A 417 -3.97 22.89 3.85
CA ALA A 417 -3.64 23.93 4.82
C ALA A 417 -4.70 25.04 4.69
N ASP A 418 -5.21 25.53 5.81
CA ASP A 418 -6.25 26.56 5.86
C ASP A 418 -5.83 27.79 5.01
N GLY A 419 -6.35 27.88 3.79
CA GLY A 419 -6.16 28.99 2.86
C GLY A 419 -4.74 29.22 2.31
N ALA A 420 -3.75 28.42 2.68
CA ALA A 420 -2.37 28.60 2.22
C ALA A 420 -2.08 27.80 0.92
N PRO A 421 -1.36 28.38 -0.05
CA PRO A 421 -0.86 27.66 -1.22
C PRO A 421 -0.03 26.44 -0.81
N ARG A 422 0.12 25.48 -1.74
CA ARG A 422 0.73 24.20 -1.44
C ARG A 422 2.17 24.31 -0.94
N ASP A 423 2.38 24.23 0.37
CA ASP A 423 3.72 23.98 0.91
C ASP A 423 4.09 22.53 0.52
N PRO A 424 5.25 22.27 -0.11
CA PRO A 424 5.77 20.92 -0.28
C PRO A 424 5.83 20.12 1.04
N HIS A 425 5.73 20.78 2.19
CA HIS A 425 5.63 20.20 3.53
C HIS A 425 4.21 19.93 4.04
N HIS A 426 3.16 19.99 3.21
CA HIS A 426 1.83 19.57 3.67
C HIS A 426 1.88 18.23 4.37
N THR A 427 1.25 18.19 5.54
CA THR A 427 1.15 16.97 6.33
C THR A 427 0.32 15.97 5.54
N ALA A 428 1.00 15.00 4.95
CA ALA A 428 0.36 13.87 4.30
C ALA A 428 0.06 12.82 5.35
N HIS A 429 -1.20 12.41 5.44
CA HIS A 429 -1.64 11.38 6.37
C HIS A 429 -1.65 10.05 5.61
N GLU A 430 -0.84 9.09 6.06
CA GLU A 430 -0.86 7.74 5.49
C GLU A 430 -2.12 7.02 5.98
N GLN A 431 -2.89 6.46 5.06
CA GLN A 431 -4.22 5.90 5.28
C GLN A 431 -4.28 4.47 4.76
N ILE A 432 -4.95 3.61 5.53
CA ILE A 432 -5.35 2.26 5.12
C ILE A 432 -6.86 2.26 4.99
N VAL A 433 -7.36 1.87 3.83
CA VAL A 433 -8.80 1.88 3.54
C VAL A 433 -9.25 0.49 3.12
N ALA A 434 -10.15 -0.09 3.91
CA ALA A 434 -10.85 -1.32 3.60
C ALA A 434 -12.22 -0.99 2.98
N VAL A 435 -12.51 -1.60 1.83
CA VAL A 435 -13.79 -1.46 1.12
C VAL A 435 -14.43 -2.84 0.97
N ASP A 436 -15.61 -3.02 1.54
CA ASP A 436 -16.44 -4.18 1.24
C ASP A 436 -16.99 -4.06 -0.19
N VAL A 437 -16.55 -4.92 -1.10
CA VAL A 437 -16.87 -4.81 -2.52
C VAL A 437 -18.33 -5.13 -2.84
N ALA A 438 -19.05 -5.80 -1.93
CA ALA A 438 -20.46 -6.10 -2.11
C ALA A 438 -21.32 -4.88 -1.81
N THR A 439 -21.04 -4.18 -0.73
CA THR A 439 -21.87 -3.10 -0.17
C THR A 439 -21.33 -1.70 -0.42
N GLY A 440 -20.04 -1.56 -0.74
CA GLY A 440 -19.36 -0.26 -0.81
C GLY A 440 -19.00 0.31 0.56
N ALA A 441 -19.22 -0.43 1.65
CA ALA A 441 -18.91 0.05 2.99
C ALA A 441 -17.41 0.30 3.15
N VAL A 442 -17.06 1.51 3.60
CA VAL A 442 -15.68 1.95 3.80
C VAL A 442 -15.32 1.93 5.28
N ARG A 443 -14.13 1.43 5.59
CA ARG A 443 -13.46 1.57 6.88
C ARG A 443 -12.06 2.08 6.63
N ALA A 444 -11.59 3.01 7.45
CA ALA A 444 -10.27 3.60 7.28
C ALA A 444 -9.54 3.71 8.61
N TYR A 445 -8.21 3.62 8.52
CA TYR A 445 -7.29 3.86 9.63
C TYR A 445 -6.21 4.85 9.20
N ASP A 446 -6.12 5.95 9.95
CA ASP A 446 -5.11 6.99 9.79
C ASP A 446 -3.88 6.64 10.65
N LEU A 447 -2.73 6.41 10.01
CA LEU A 447 -1.48 6.06 10.69
C LEU A 447 -0.90 7.21 11.51
N THR A 448 -1.41 8.44 11.35
CA THR A 448 -0.94 9.62 12.08
C THR A 448 -1.67 9.85 13.40
N VAL A 449 -2.85 9.24 13.61
CA VAL A 449 -3.60 9.38 14.86
C VAL A 449 -2.89 8.62 15.97
N ARG A 450 -2.48 9.35 17.01
CA ARG A 450 -1.79 8.77 18.16
C ARG A 450 -2.76 7.95 19.02
N GLY A 451 -2.46 6.66 19.19
CA GLY A 451 -3.07 5.82 20.23
C GLY A 451 -4.28 5.01 19.80
N ALA A 452 -4.77 4.16 20.72
CA ALA A 452 -5.89 3.22 20.52
C ALA A 452 -7.27 3.89 20.35
N GLU A 453 -7.32 5.22 20.30
CA GLU A 453 -8.55 6.02 20.15
C GLU A 453 -8.74 6.54 18.73
N ALA A 454 -8.12 5.92 17.72
CA ALA A 454 -8.43 6.27 16.34
C ALA A 454 -9.93 6.00 16.10
N PRO A 455 -10.76 7.04 15.86
CA PRO A 455 -12.14 6.80 15.52
C PRO A 455 -12.15 6.05 14.18
N VAL A 456 -12.80 4.89 14.13
CA VAL A 456 -13.11 4.25 12.86
C VAL A 456 -13.96 5.26 12.09
N ILE A 457 -13.36 5.88 11.07
CA ILE A 457 -14.07 6.87 10.25
C ILE A 457 -15.07 6.07 9.41
N GLY A 458 -16.30 5.99 9.92
CA GLY A 458 -17.44 5.53 9.14
C GLY A 458 -17.78 6.59 8.12
N ALA A 459 -17.39 6.37 6.86
CA ALA A 459 -17.97 7.14 5.77
C ALA A 459 -19.46 6.80 5.70
N ARG A 460 -20.32 7.81 5.93
CA ARG A 460 -21.77 7.72 5.71
C ARG A 460 -22.09 7.93 4.24
#